data_AF-A0AAD7AP15-F1
#
_entry.id   AF-A0AAD7AP15-F1
#
_cell.length_a   1.000
_cell.length_b   1.000
_cell.length_c   1.000
_cell.angle_alpha   90.00
_cell.angle_beta   90.00
_cell.angle_gamma   90.00
#
_symmetry.space_group_name_H-M   'P 1'
#
loop_
_entity.id
_entity.type
_entity.pdbx_description
1 polymer ?
#
loop_
_entity_poly.entity_id
_entity_poly.type
_entity_poly.pdbx_seq_one_letter_code
_entity_poly.pdbx_strand_id
1 'polypeptide(L)'
;MASNDSLSTPDVRIVTPTDAQIRFQFYFIRSQHLLKPLGFQKMLDALKAEEPTWILGPGRLKRLLKAIAEEEAKEEKEREAAGPYIKLTAGHSQALRDQIAWQDKSIRHYRIIGHDGYDYASTPNSDMGILLNIMQKRATEEPELRAHALYTMWEHLEPAATKAGVPLENLRAQLTEEYGMDPLTAAPPPPRNDAERAARTAAIERRKAEHKREKMGMMRKMRDMGVPIPLDPRTGDVAWDDAKHGEFVVLVTRVDKETGSKELESW
;
A
#
# COMPACT_ATOMS: atom_id res chain seq x y z
N MET A 1 38.91 11.91 58.14
CA MET A 1 38.69 10.76 57.23
C MET A 1 37.59 11.14 56.26
N ALA A 2 37.97 11.53 55.04
CA ALA A 2 37.04 11.70 53.93
C ALA A 2 37.66 10.94 52.76
N SER A 3 37.02 9.82 52.41
CA SER A 3 37.45 8.89 51.39
C SER A 3 37.20 9.53 50.02
N ASN A 4 38.27 9.71 49.25
CA ASN A 4 38.19 10.12 47.86
C ASN A 4 37.88 8.87 47.02
N ASP A 5 36.60 8.60 46.79
CA ASP A 5 36.18 7.61 45.79
C ASP A 5 36.41 8.20 44.40
N SER A 6 37.51 7.79 43.77
CA SER A 6 37.79 8.05 42.36
C SER A 6 36.79 7.26 41.51
N LEU A 7 35.84 7.97 40.92
CA LEU A 7 34.98 7.45 39.86
C LEU A 7 35.84 7.00 38.67
N SER A 8 36.03 5.69 38.55
CA SER A 8 36.57 5.03 37.37
C SER A 8 35.69 5.38 36.16
N THR A 9 36.24 6.10 35.19
CA THR A 9 35.59 6.29 33.89
C THR A 9 35.42 4.94 33.21
N PRO A 10 34.21 4.58 32.73
CA PRO A 10 33.99 3.30 32.08
C PRO A 10 34.89 3.18 30.83
N ASP A 11 35.61 2.06 30.75
CA ASP A 11 36.40 1.68 29.57
C ASP A 11 35.47 1.62 28.35
N VAL A 12 35.55 2.62 27.48
CA VAL A 12 34.82 2.64 26.21
C VAL A 12 35.49 1.62 25.29
N ARG A 13 34.94 0.40 25.26
CA ARG A 13 35.42 -0.64 24.36
C ARG A 13 35.06 -0.28 22.93
N ILE A 14 36.09 -0.09 22.10
CA ILE A 14 35.93 0.14 20.68
C ILE A 14 35.57 -1.19 19.99
N VAL A 15 34.53 -1.20 19.18
CA VAL A 15 33.96 -2.40 18.54
C VAL A 15 34.06 -2.29 17.02
N THR A 16 34.40 -3.38 16.34
CA THR A 16 34.24 -3.46 14.87
C THR A 16 32.86 -4.05 14.58
N PRO A 17 31.90 -3.29 14.01
CA PRO A 17 30.56 -3.81 13.77
C PRO A 17 30.57 -4.87 12.66
N THR A 18 29.59 -5.76 12.64
CA THR A 18 29.33 -6.70 11.55
C THR A 18 28.62 -6.01 10.37
N ASP A 19 28.64 -6.63 9.18
CA ASP A 19 27.95 -6.09 8.00
C ASP A 19 26.42 -6.01 8.22
N ALA A 20 25.86 -6.95 8.97
CA ALA A 20 24.45 -6.96 9.36
C ALA A 20 24.10 -5.78 10.28
N GLN A 21 24.95 -5.47 11.26
CA GLN A 21 24.76 -4.31 12.14
C GLN A 21 24.85 -2.99 11.36
N ILE A 22 25.81 -2.87 10.44
CA ILE A 22 25.92 -1.69 9.57
C ILE A 22 24.68 -1.55 8.67
N ARG A 23 24.18 -2.65 8.10
CA ARG A 23 22.95 -2.68 7.29
C ARG A 23 21.73 -2.24 8.10
N PHE A 24 21.55 -2.80 9.28
CA PHE A 24 20.45 -2.43 10.18
C PHE A 24 20.47 -0.93 10.50
N GLN A 25 21.62 -0.42 10.94
CA GLN A 25 21.75 0.99 11.31
C GLN A 25 21.63 1.93 10.11
N PHE A 26 22.10 1.51 8.93
CA PHE A 26 21.88 2.23 7.67
C PHE A 26 20.39 2.41 7.37
N TYR A 27 19.59 1.35 7.48
CA TYR A 27 18.14 1.44 7.26
C TYR A 27 17.46 2.30 8.32
N PHE A 28 17.89 2.19 9.59
CA PHE A 28 17.38 3.03 10.67
C PHE A 28 17.66 4.52 10.40
N ILE A 29 18.89 4.91 10.09
CA ILE A 29 19.25 6.30 9.78
C ILE A 29 18.52 6.79 8.51
N ARG A 30 18.44 5.96 7.47
CA ARG A 30 17.68 6.29 6.25
C ARG A 30 16.19 6.51 6.55
N SER A 31 15.61 5.77 7.49
CA SER A 31 14.23 5.98 7.95
C SER A 31 14.00 7.29 8.71
N GLN A 32 15.07 7.92 9.24
CA GLN A 32 14.98 9.22 9.91
C GLN A 32 15.23 10.41 8.96
N HIS A 33 15.85 10.19 7.79
CA HIS A 33 16.24 11.23 6.83
C HIS A 33 15.47 11.14 5.49
N LEU A 34 14.17 10.83 5.58
CA LEU A 34 13.30 10.43 4.46
C LEU A 34 13.17 11.46 3.33
N LEU A 35 13.27 12.76 3.63
CA LEU A 35 13.07 13.84 2.66
C LEU A 35 14.31 14.17 1.82
N LYS A 36 15.51 13.75 2.25
CA LYS A 36 16.75 14.05 1.54
C LYS A 36 17.77 12.93 1.77
N PRO A 37 17.87 11.96 0.84
CA PRO A 37 18.79 10.85 1.00
C PRO A 37 20.21 11.37 1.25
N LEU A 38 20.83 10.85 2.32
CA LEU A 38 22.16 11.26 2.74
C LEU A 38 23.19 10.76 1.72
N GLY A 39 24.04 11.66 1.24
CA GLY A 39 25.25 11.27 0.50
C GLY A 39 26.20 10.47 1.39
N PHE A 40 27.13 9.72 0.78
CA PHE A 40 28.08 8.82 1.47
C PHE A 40 28.71 9.43 2.73
N GLN A 41 29.23 10.65 2.63
CA GLN A 41 29.91 11.29 3.76
C GLN A 41 28.96 11.54 4.93
N LYS A 42 27.75 12.04 4.65
CA LYS A 42 26.74 12.29 5.67
C LYS A 42 26.22 11.01 6.32
N MET A 43 26.11 9.92 5.55
CA MET A 43 25.75 8.61 6.08
C MET A 43 26.85 8.05 6.99
N LEU A 44 28.11 8.21 6.61
CA LEU A 44 29.25 7.81 7.44
C LEU A 44 29.29 8.62 8.75
N ASP A 45 29.05 9.93 8.67
CA ASP A 45 29.04 10.82 9.83
C ASP A 45 27.86 10.47 10.77
N ALA A 46 26.69 10.19 10.21
CA ALA A 46 25.52 9.74 10.98
C ALA A 46 25.74 8.39 11.67
N LEU A 47 26.33 7.41 10.98
CA LEU A 47 26.67 6.10 11.58
C LEU A 47 27.66 6.24 12.75
N LYS A 48 28.63 7.15 12.64
CA LYS A 48 29.57 7.43 13.72
C LYS A 48 28.93 8.20 14.89
N ALA A 49 27.92 9.02 14.60
CA ALA A 49 27.21 9.76 15.64
C ALA A 49 26.29 8.85 16.45
N GLU A 50 25.55 7.96 15.79
CA GLU A 50 24.68 6.97 16.43
C GLU A 50 25.47 5.90 17.19
N GLU A 51 26.59 5.44 16.61
CA GLU A 51 27.41 4.38 17.18
C GLU A 51 28.87 4.84 17.32
N PRO A 52 29.17 5.71 18.31
CA PRO A 52 30.50 6.32 18.47
C PRO A 52 31.60 5.31 18.84
N THR A 53 31.22 4.11 19.26
CA THR A 53 32.15 3.02 19.59
C THR A 53 32.60 2.22 18.36
N TRP A 54 32.00 2.45 17.18
CA TRP A 54 32.28 1.66 15.98
C TRP A 54 33.53 2.13 15.23
N ILE A 55 34.45 1.20 14.93
CA ILE A 55 35.48 1.42 13.91
C ILE A 55 34.90 1.07 12.53
N LEU A 56 34.57 2.12 11.76
CA LEU A 56 34.01 1.99 10.42
C LEU A 56 34.99 2.47 9.35
N GLY A 57 35.57 1.52 8.62
CA GLY A 57 36.45 1.80 7.50
C GLY A 57 35.67 2.35 6.28
N PRO A 58 36.07 3.49 5.68
CA PRO A 58 35.35 4.09 4.55
C PRO A 58 35.17 3.14 3.36
N GLY A 59 36.19 2.32 3.06
CA GLY A 59 36.14 1.35 1.98
C GLY A 59 35.18 0.18 2.23
N ARG A 60 35.00 -0.23 3.50
CA ARG A 60 34.03 -1.26 3.87
C ARG A 60 32.60 -0.72 3.74
N LEU A 61 32.35 0.49 4.25
CA LEU A 61 31.05 1.14 4.10
C LEU A 61 30.68 1.36 2.63
N LYS A 62 31.60 1.86 1.79
CA LYS A 62 31.34 2.03 0.36
C LYS A 62 30.94 0.73 -0.32
N ARG A 63 31.62 -0.38 -0.03
CA ARG A 63 31.29 -1.70 -0.58
C ARG A 63 29.90 -2.18 -0.14
N LEU A 64 29.58 -2.01 1.15
CA LEU A 64 28.26 -2.37 1.68
C LEU A 64 27.14 -1.56 1.05
N LEU A 65 27.30 -0.24 0.95
CA LEU A 65 26.31 0.63 0.33
C LEU A 65 26.12 0.33 -1.16
N LYS A 66 27.20 -0.02 -1.87
CA LYS A 66 27.12 -0.47 -3.27
C LYS A 66 26.34 -1.78 -3.39
N ALA A 67 26.61 -2.76 -2.53
CA ALA A 67 25.89 -4.03 -2.51
C ALA A 67 24.40 -3.83 -2.20
N ILE A 68 24.05 -2.98 -1.24
CA ILE A 68 22.66 -2.62 -0.92
C ILE A 68 21.98 -1.98 -2.14
N ALA A 69 22.65 -1.05 -2.81
CA ALA A 69 22.08 -0.41 -4.00
C ALA A 69 21.88 -1.39 -5.17
N GLU A 70 22.79 -2.35 -5.34
CA GLU A 70 22.67 -3.41 -6.35
C GLU A 70 21.53 -4.40 -6.03
N GLU A 71 21.37 -4.77 -4.75
CA GLU A 71 20.24 -5.57 -4.26
C GLU A 71 18.90 -4.83 -4.48
N GLU A 72 18.80 -3.56 -4.06
CA GLU A 72 17.61 -2.72 -4.24
C GLU A 72 17.25 -2.58 -5.73
N ALA A 73 18.25 -2.38 -6.61
CA ALA A 73 18.02 -2.27 -8.05
C ALA A 73 17.58 -3.61 -8.69
N LYS A 74 18.03 -4.74 -8.14
CA LYS A 74 17.60 -6.07 -8.58
C LYS A 74 16.15 -6.32 -8.16
N GLU A 75 15.81 -6.02 -6.91
CA GLU A 75 14.44 -6.10 -6.41
C GLU A 75 13.48 -5.18 -7.18
N GLU A 76 13.91 -3.95 -7.51
CA GLU A 76 13.13 -3.02 -8.33
C GLU A 76 12.82 -3.62 -9.72
N LYS A 77 13.81 -4.22 -10.39
CA LYS A 77 13.60 -4.89 -11.69
C LYS A 77 12.68 -6.10 -11.61
N GLU A 78 12.83 -6.92 -10.58
CA GLU A 78 11.97 -8.09 -10.37
C GLU A 78 10.51 -7.66 -10.12
N ARG A 79 10.30 -6.57 -9.39
CA ARG A 79 8.97 -5.98 -9.17
C ARG A 79 8.38 -5.37 -10.43
N GLU A 80 9.18 -4.65 -11.23
CA GLU A 80 8.75 -4.09 -12.51
C GLU A 80 8.28 -5.20 -13.48
N ALA A 81 8.92 -6.37 -13.42
CA ALA A 81 8.52 -7.53 -14.22
C ALA A 81 7.25 -8.24 -13.71
N ALA A 82 6.90 -8.08 -12.42
CA ALA A 82 5.80 -8.81 -11.77
C ALA A 82 4.41 -8.20 -11.97
N GLY A 83 4.30 -6.98 -12.52
CA GLY A 83 3.01 -6.34 -12.78
C GLY A 83 3.06 -4.82 -12.73
N PRO A 84 1.91 -4.14 -12.50
CA PRO A 84 1.87 -2.69 -12.33
C PRO A 84 2.66 -2.28 -11.07
N TYR A 85 3.93 -1.96 -11.27
CA TYR A 85 4.84 -1.43 -10.26
C TYR A 85 4.70 0.09 -10.14
N ILE A 86 4.73 0.61 -8.91
CA ILE A 86 4.72 2.04 -8.61
C ILE A 86 6.14 2.46 -8.24
N LYS A 87 6.74 3.34 -9.04
CA LYS A 87 8.10 3.81 -8.77
C LYS A 87 8.11 4.89 -7.70
N LEU A 88 8.49 4.53 -6.48
CA LEU A 88 8.55 5.47 -5.37
C LEU A 88 9.75 6.45 -5.50
N THR A 89 9.47 7.75 -5.59
CA THR A 89 10.50 8.81 -5.63
C THR A 89 10.53 9.59 -4.31
N ALA A 90 11.57 10.38 -4.03
CA ALA A 90 11.68 11.19 -2.81
C ALA A 90 10.49 12.16 -2.58
N GLY A 91 9.74 12.50 -3.63
CA GLY A 91 8.58 13.39 -3.55
C GLY A 91 7.30 12.73 -3.04
N HIS A 92 7.26 11.41 -2.85
CA HIS A 92 6.08 10.70 -2.33
C HIS A 92 6.01 10.73 -0.81
N SER A 93 4.78 10.84 -0.29
CA SER A 93 4.52 10.88 1.16
C SER A 93 4.91 9.58 1.85
N GLN A 94 5.13 9.66 3.16
CA GLN A 94 5.43 8.47 3.94
C GLN A 94 4.24 7.50 3.98
N ALA A 95 3.02 8.02 4.10
CA ALA A 95 1.80 7.21 4.09
C ALA A 95 1.69 6.35 2.82
N LEU A 96 1.97 6.91 1.63
CA LEU A 96 1.97 6.14 0.39
C LEU A 96 3.06 5.06 0.39
N ARG A 97 4.27 5.38 0.86
CA ARG A 97 5.35 4.38 0.95
C ARG A 97 4.97 3.22 1.86
N ASP A 98 4.38 3.52 3.02
CA ASP A 98 3.95 2.50 3.97
C ASP A 98 2.83 1.64 3.39
N GLN A 99 1.92 2.26 2.62
CA GLN A 99 0.86 1.55 1.92
C GLN A 99 1.40 0.59 0.85
N ILE A 100 2.32 1.05 -0.01
CA ILE A 100 2.97 0.20 -1.02
C ILE A 100 3.80 -0.90 -0.35
N ALA A 101 4.56 -0.58 0.68
CA ALA A 101 5.38 -1.55 1.41
C ALA A 101 4.53 -2.63 2.11
N TRP A 102 3.31 -2.29 2.53
CA TRP A 102 2.35 -3.26 3.05
C TRP A 102 1.79 -4.13 1.93
N GLN A 103 1.40 -3.56 0.79
CA GLN A 103 0.89 -4.31 -0.37
C GLN A 103 1.93 -5.32 -0.88
N ASP A 104 3.21 -4.96 -0.90
CA ASP A 104 4.31 -5.86 -1.31
C ASP A 104 4.40 -7.12 -0.44
N LYS A 105 3.94 -7.05 0.81
CA LYS A 105 4.05 -8.12 1.80
C LYS A 105 2.71 -8.83 2.06
N SER A 106 1.63 -8.29 1.51
CA SER A 106 0.27 -8.71 1.79
C SER A 106 -0.34 -9.36 0.56
N ILE A 107 -1.17 -10.39 0.76
CA ILE A 107 -2.00 -10.95 -0.31
C ILE A 107 -3.24 -10.08 -0.60
N ARG A 108 -3.37 -8.95 0.11
CA ARG A 108 -4.53 -8.07 0.12
C ARG A 108 -4.19 -6.78 -0.64
N HIS A 109 -5.20 -6.15 -1.23
CA HIS A 109 -4.97 -5.07 -2.18
C HIS A 109 -4.80 -3.70 -1.52
N TYR A 110 -5.43 -3.44 -0.38
CA TYR A 110 -5.33 -2.12 0.25
C TYR A 110 -5.55 -2.21 1.75
N ARG A 111 -4.74 -1.51 2.53
CA ARG A 111 -4.95 -1.33 3.98
C ARG A 111 -5.69 -0.03 4.24
N ILE A 112 -6.80 -0.12 4.98
CA ILE A 112 -7.60 1.01 5.46
C ILE A 112 -7.26 1.19 6.94
N ILE A 113 -6.83 2.39 7.31
CA ILE A 113 -6.40 2.69 8.68
C ILE A 113 -7.63 2.80 9.58
N GLY A 114 -7.68 1.98 10.64
CA GLY A 114 -8.75 2.00 11.63
C GLY A 114 -8.35 2.75 12.91
N HIS A 115 -9.30 2.92 13.84
CA HIS A 115 -9.06 3.59 15.13
C HIS A 115 -9.00 2.63 16.32
N ASP A 116 -9.71 1.49 16.26
CA ASP A 116 -9.93 0.60 17.41
C ASP A 116 -8.81 -0.43 17.63
N GLY A 117 -7.54 -0.02 17.45
CA GLY A 117 -6.38 -0.92 17.56
C GLY A 117 -6.19 -1.88 16.38
N TYR A 118 -7.09 -1.84 15.39
CA TYR A 118 -7.00 -2.62 14.15
C TYR A 118 -6.91 -1.68 12.94
N ASP A 119 -6.18 -2.13 11.92
CA ASP A 119 -6.35 -1.72 10.54
C ASP A 119 -7.22 -2.74 9.81
N TYR A 120 -7.62 -2.45 8.57
CA TYR A 120 -8.48 -3.32 7.78
C TYR A 120 -7.90 -3.56 6.39
N ALA A 121 -7.69 -4.82 6.05
CA ALA A 121 -7.27 -5.22 4.72
C ALA A 121 -8.49 -5.37 3.81
N SER A 122 -8.49 -4.63 2.72
CA SER A 122 -9.47 -4.69 1.63
C SER A 122 -8.92 -5.57 0.51
N THR A 123 -9.72 -6.57 0.10
CA THR A 123 -9.45 -7.41 -1.06
C THR A 123 -10.68 -7.44 -1.93
N PRO A 124 -10.71 -6.66 -3.03
CA PRO A 124 -11.78 -6.75 -3.99
C PRO A 124 -11.62 -8.04 -4.82
N ASN A 125 -12.59 -8.33 -5.68
CA ASN A 125 -12.43 -9.39 -6.68
C ASN A 125 -11.26 -9.07 -7.65
N SER A 126 -10.76 -10.07 -8.37
CA SER A 126 -9.56 -9.93 -9.21
C SER A 126 -9.61 -8.79 -10.22
N ASP A 127 -10.76 -8.55 -10.86
CA ASP A 127 -10.92 -7.48 -11.85
C ASP A 127 -10.77 -6.11 -11.20
N MET A 128 -11.41 -5.93 -10.05
CA MET A 128 -11.34 -4.69 -9.28
C MET A 128 -9.98 -4.51 -8.61
N GLY A 129 -9.28 -5.59 -8.28
CA GLY A 129 -7.89 -5.56 -7.82
C GLY A 129 -6.95 -5.02 -8.89
N ILE A 130 -7.10 -5.49 -10.13
CA ILE A 130 -6.39 -4.95 -11.30
C ILE A 130 -6.73 -3.47 -11.49
N LEU A 131 -8.02 -3.10 -11.41
CA LEU A 131 -8.46 -1.71 -11.51
C LEU A 131 -7.79 -0.82 -10.46
N LEU A 132 -7.79 -1.23 -9.19
CA LEU A 132 -7.14 -0.48 -8.12
C LEU A 132 -5.65 -0.29 -8.38
N ASN A 133 -4.93 -1.34 -8.81
CA ASN A 133 -3.50 -1.22 -9.12
C ASN A 133 -3.24 -0.24 -10.27
N ILE A 134 -4.06 -0.26 -11.31
CA ILE A 134 -3.97 0.71 -12.42
C ILE A 134 -4.25 2.13 -11.90
N MET A 135 -5.27 2.31 -11.05
CA MET A 135 -5.60 3.64 -10.54
C MET A 135 -4.53 4.16 -9.57
N GLN A 136 -3.94 3.32 -8.72
CA GLN A 136 -2.83 3.73 -7.86
C GLN A 136 -1.61 4.19 -8.66
N LYS A 137 -1.28 3.45 -9.74
CA LYS A 137 -0.24 3.86 -10.66
C LYS A 137 -0.55 5.21 -11.30
N ARG A 138 -1.75 5.37 -11.86
CA ARG A 138 -2.19 6.65 -12.46
C ARG A 138 -2.16 7.80 -11.46
N ALA A 139 -2.64 7.57 -10.24
CA ALA A 139 -2.63 8.58 -9.18
C ALA A 139 -1.21 9.03 -8.83
N THR A 140 -0.23 8.13 -8.93
CA THR A 140 1.17 8.42 -8.60
C THR A 140 1.93 9.03 -9.78
N GLU A 141 1.83 8.43 -10.96
CA GLU A 141 2.73 8.65 -12.10
C GLU A 141 2.12 9.52 -13.23
N GLU A 142 0.80 9.71 -13.25
CA GLU A 142 0.07 10.43 -14.32
C GLU A 142 -0.71 11.63 -13.72
N PRO A 143 -0.04 12.79 -13.49
CA PRO A 143 -0.62 13.94 -12.79
C PRO A 143 -1.96 14.43 -13.36
N GLU A 144 -2.14 14.34 -14.68
CA GLU A 144 -3.34 14.71 -15.41
C GLU A 144 -4.54 13.78 -15.15
N LEU A 145 -4.28 12.52 -14.79
CA LEU A 145 -5.32 11.54 -14.45
C LEU A 145 -5.51 11.39 -12.95
N ARG A 146 -4.64 11.99 -12.12
CA ARG A 146 -4.60 11.78 -10.67
C ARG A 146 -5.95 11.98 -9.99
N ALA A 147 -6.64 13.09 -10.26
CA ALA A 147 -7.92 13.38 -9.61
C ALA A 147 -8.98 12.33 -9.93
N HIS A 148 -9.08 11.89 -11.19
CA HIS A 148 -10.02 10.84 -11.58
C HIS A 148 -9.62 9.50 -10.99
N ALA A 149 -8.33 9.16 -11.01
CA ALA A 149 -7.83 7.91 -10.46
C ALA A 149 -8.14 7.78 -8.95
N LEU A 150 -7.92 8.87 -8.20
CA LEU A 150 -8.25 8.92 -6.77
C LEU A 150 -9.75 8.80 -6.50
N TYR A 151 -10.59 9.45 -7.32
CA TYR A 151 -12.03 9.30 -7.18
C TYR A 151 -12.50 7.86 -7.47
N THR A 152 -11.94 7.22 -8.49
CA THR A 152 -12.23 5.80 -8.77
C THR A 152 -11.76 4.90 -7.64
N MET A 153 -10.57 5.13 -7.06
CA MET A 153 -10.13 4.40 -5.88
C MET A 153 -11.08 4.59 -4.70
N TRP A 154 -11.51 5.83 -4.44
CA TRP A 154 -12.49 6.15 -3.42
C TRP A 154 -13.77 5.33 -3.58
N GLU A 155 -14.38 5.32 -4.78
CA GLU A 155 -15.61 4.56 -5.04
C GLU A 155 -15.48 3.07 -4.73
N HIS A 156 -14.30 2.49 -4.97
CA HIS A 156 -14.06 1.05 -4.77
C HIS A 156 -13.61 0.70 -3.35
N LEU A 157 -13.11 1.67 -2.59
CA LEU A 157 -12.70 1.49 -1.19
C LEU A 157 -13.80 1.89 -0.21
N GLU A 158 -14.74 2.75 -0.59
CA GLU A 158 -15.90 3.16 0.22
C GLU A 158 -16.72 1.97 0.76
N PRO A 159 -17.06 0.93 -0.03
CA PRO A 159 -17.74 -0.26 0.47
C PRO A 159 -16.93 -1.00 1.55
N ALA A 160 -15.60 -1.04 1.39
CA ALA A 160 -14.71 -1.70 2.33
C ALA A 160 -14.62 -0.94 3.65
N ALA A 161 -14.48 0.40 3.60
CA ALA A 161 -14.51 1.25 4.78
C ALA A 161 -15.85 1.16 5.51
N THR A 162 -16.95 1.21 4.77
CA THR A 162 -18.31 1.05 5.32
C THR A 162 -18.47 -0.29 6.04
N LYS A 163 -18.02 -1.38 5.40
CA LYS A 163 -18.07 -2.72 5.99
C LYS A 163 -17.16 -2.86 7.22
N ALA A 164 -16.02 -2.19 7.23
CA ALA A 164 -15.10 -2.13 8.36
C ALA A 164 -15.60 -1.26 9.53
N GLY A 165 -16.65 -0.46 9.33
CA GLY A 165 -17.09 0.55 10.29
C GLY A 165 -16.14 1.75 10.36
N VAL A 166 -15.28 1.94 9.36
CA VAL A 166 -14.36 3.09 9.29
C VAL A 166 -15.12 4.28 8.71
N PRO A 167 -15.18 5.43 9.43
CA PRO A 167 -15.80 6.63 8.90
C PRO A 167 -15.17 7.08 7.59
N LEU A 168 -15.99 7.49 6.62
CA LEU A 168 -15.53 7.81 5.26
C LEU A 168 -14.59 9.02 5.25
N GLU A 169 -14.74 9.96 6.17
CA GLU A 169 -13.81 11.06 6.36
C GLU A 169 -12.38 10.59 6.65
N ASN A 170 -12.21 9.45 7.31
CA ASN A 170 -10.89 8.88 7.60
C ASN A 170 -10.28 8.24 6.37
N LEU A 171 -11.08 7.51 5.58
CA LEU A 171 -10.63 7.03 4.26
C LEU A 171 -10.19 8.20 3.37
N ARG A 172 -10.89 9.33 3.46
CA ARG A 172 -10.61 10.52 2.64
C ARG A 172 -9.31 11.16 3.08
N ALA A 173 -9.13 11.32 4.39
CA ALA A 173 -7.91 11.83 4.99
C ALA A 173 -6.71 10.94 4.62
N GLN A 174 -6.85 9.62 4.73
CA GLN A 174 -5.82 8.65 4.35
C GLN A 174 -5.41 8.81 2.88
N LEU A 175 -6.37 8.78 1.94
CA LEU A 175 -6.06 8.95 0.51
C LEU A 175 -5.43 10.32 0.22
N THR A 176 -5.86 11.36 0.92
CA THR A 176 -5.29 12.71 0.79
C THR A 176 -3.83 12.73 1.27
N GLU A 177 -3.52 12.05 2.37
CA GLU A 177 -2.16 11.94 2.91
C GLU A 177 -1.25 11.10 2.01
N GLU A 178 -1.76 10.00 1.47
CA GLU A 178 -1.03 9.14 0.53
C GLU A 178 -0.67 9.88 -0.77
N TYR A 179 -1.65 10.52 -1.40
CA TYR A 179 -1.47 11.05 -2.77
C TYR A 179 -1.34 12.57 -2.85
N GLY A 180 -1.42 13.27 -1.71
CA GLY A 180 -1.30 14.73 -1.62
C GLY A 180 -2.46 15.48 -2.28
N MET A 181 -3.59 14.81 -2.53
CA MET A 181 -4.76 15.37 -3.21
C MET A 181 -6.03 14.75 -2.65
N ASP A 182 -7.04 15.59 -2.44
CA ASP A 182 -8.36 15.15 -1.99
C ASP A 182 -9.02 14.25 -3.06
N PRO A 183 -9.38 12.99 -2.73
CA PRO A 183 -9.97 12.07 -3.71
C PRO A 183 -11.32 12.53 -4.24
N LEU A 184 -12.00 13.46 -3.57
CA LEU A 184 -13.26 14.02 -4.03
C LEU A 184 -13.10 15.21 -4.99
N THR A 185 -11.87 15.56 -5.37
CA THR A 185 -11.61 16.65 -6.33
C THR A 185 -12.30 16.42 -7.68
N ALA A 186 -12.34 15.17 -8.15
CA ALA A 186 -13.04 14.78 -9.37
C ALA A 186 -14.46 14.24 -9.11
N ALA A 187 -14.97 14.34 -7.88
CA ALA A 187 -16.30 13.85 -7.57
C ALA A 187 -17.36 14.67 -8.33
N PRO A 188 -18.43 14.02 -8.82
CA PRO A 188 -19.56 14.75 -9.38
C PRO A 188 -20.18 15.64 -8.27
N PRO A 189 -20.62 16.87 -8.60
CA PRO A 189 -21.17 17.80 -7.62
C PRO A 189 -22.35 17.15 -6.88
N PRO A 190 -22.72 17.51 -5.64
CA PRO A 190 -23.88 16.90 -4.99
C PRO A 190 -25.17 17.04 -5.82
N PRO A 191 -26.08 16.04 -5.83
CA PRO A 191 -27.35 16.16 -6.55
C PRO A 191 -28.17 17.30 -5.93
N ARG A 192 -28.74 18.16 -6.79
CA ARG A 192 -29.47 19.37 -6.38
C ARG A 192 -30.91 19.09 -5.99
N ASN A 193 -31.46 17.98 -6.47
CA ASN A 193 -32.86 17.60 -6.28
C ASN A 193 -33.01 16.06 -6.36
N ASP A 194 -34.22 15.58 -6.04
CA ASP A 194 -34.51 14.14 -6.03
C ASP A 194 -34.46 13.49 -7.42
N ALA A 195 -34.76 14.25 -8.48
CA ALA A 195 -34.65 13.74 -9.85
C ALA A 195 -33.18 13.47 -10.23
N GLU A 196 -32.26 14.36 -9.87
CA GLU A 196 -30.81 14.15 -10.06
C GLU A 196 -30.29 13.00 -9.19
N ARG A 197 -30.80 12.86 -7.97
CA ARG A 197 -30.45 11.74 -7.07
C ARG A 197 -30.89 10.41 -7.69
N ALA A 198 -32.13 10.32 -8.16
CA ALA A 198 -32.66 9.14 -8.83
C ALA A 198 -31.89 8.82 -10.13
N ALA A 199 -31.55 9.84 -10.92
CA ALA A 199 -30.75 9.66 -12.13
C ALA A 199 -29.35 9.09 -11.84
N ARG A 200 -28.71 9.51 -10.74
CA ARG A 200 -27.41 8.94 -10.32
C ARG A 200 -27.52 7.50 -9.87
N THR A 201 -28.52 7.19 -9.04
CA THR A 201 -28.77 5.80 -8.63
C THR A 201 -29.01 4.94 -9.87
N ALA A 202 -29.82 5.40 -10.83
CA ALA A 202 -30.04 4.68 -12.08
C ALA A 202 -28.75 4.52 -12.92
N ALA A 203 -27.86 5.52 -12.93
CA ALA A 203 -26.58 5.42 -13.62
C ALA A 203 -25.64 4.38 -12.98
N ILE A 204 -25.59 4.33 -11.64
CA ILE A 204 -24.83 3.31 -10.89
C ILE A 204 -25.39 1.91 -11.18
N GLU A 205 -26.71 1.73 -11.13
CA GLU A 205 -27.33 0.44 -11.43
C GLU A 205 -27.11 0.02 -12.89
N ARG A 206 -27.10 0.98 -13.82
CA ARG A 206 -26.72 0.71 -15.21
C ARG A 206 -25.26 0.26 -15.34
N ARG A 207 -24.32 0.90 -14.64
CA ARG A 207 -22.89 0.52 -14.61
C ARG A 207 -22.73 -0.92 -14.08
N LYS A 208 -23.39 -1.27 -12.98
CA LYS A 208 -23.40 -2.64 -12.44
C LYS A 208 -23.96 -3.65 -13.43
N ALA A 209 -25.06 -3.32 -14.11
CA ALA A 209 -25.68 -4.20 -15.10
C ALA A 209 -24.79 -4.41 -16.34
N GLU A 210 -24.08 -3.36 -16.77
CA GLU A 210 -23.10 -3.42 -17.85
C GLU A 210 -21.90 -4.29 -17.46
N HIS A 211 -21.31 -4.06 -16.28
CA HIS A 211 -20.24 -4.91 -15.74
C HIS A 211 -20.65 -6.39 -15.68
N LYS A 212 -21.85 -6.68 -15.16
CA LYS A 212 -22.41 -8.03 -15.14
C LYS A 212 -22.50 -8.64 -16.53
N ARG A 213 -23.00 -7.88 -17.51
CA ARG A 213 -23.11 -8.34 -18.90
C ARG A 213 -21.75 -8.69 -19.50
N GLU A 214 -20.77 -7.80 -19.35
CA GLU A 214 -19.42 -7.99 -19.87
C GLU A 214 -18.72 -9.19 -19.23
N LYS A 215 -18.79 -9.29 -17.89
CA LYS A 215 -18.18 -10.38 -17.14
C LYS A 215 -18.82 -11.73 -17.43
N MET A 216 -20.15 -11.77 -17.56
CA MET A 216 -20.85 -12.96 -18.03
C MET A 216 -20.41 -13.36 -19.45
N GLY A 217 -20.22 -12.39 -20.35
CA GLY A 217 -19.68 -12.64 -21.68
C GLY A 217 -18.26 -13.23 -21.65
N MET A 218 -17.39 -12.68 -20.79
CA MET A 218 -16.03 -13.19 -20.58
C MET A 218 -16.03 -14.61 -20.01
N MET A 219 -16.82 -14.87 -18.97
CA MET A 219 -16.90 -16.20 -18.35
C MET A 219 -17.42 -17.26 -19.32
N ARG A 220 -18.37 -16.92 -20.21
CA ARG A 220 -18.80 -17.82 -21.30
C ARG A 220 -17.65 -18.14 -22.25
N LYS A 221 -16.89 -17.14 -22.68
CA LYS A 221 -15.69 -17.36 -23.52
C LYS A 221 -14.67 -18.26 -22.82
N MET A 222 -14.43 -18.04 -21.52
CA MET A 222 -13.51 -18.86 -20.72
C MET A 222 -13.98 -20.32 -20.63
N ARG A 223 -15.28 -20.54 -20.42
CA ARG A 223 -15.88 -21.87 -20.49
C ARG A 223 -15.66 -22.52 -21.85
N ASP A 224 -15.88 -21.78 -22.93
CA ASP A 224 -15.69 -22.30 -24.31
C ASP A 224 -14.21 -22.63 -24.59
N MET A 225 -13.28 -22.00 -23.87
CA MET A 225 -11.84 -22.32 -23.87
C MET A 225 -11.46 -23.46 -22.90
N GLY A 226 -12.44 -24.10 -22.24
CA GLY A 226 -12.22 -25.22 -21.33
C GLY A 226 -11.84 -24.83 -19.90
N VAL A 227 -11.93 -23.55 -19.52
CA VAL A 227 -11.70 -23.13 -18.13
C VAL A 227 -12.88 -23.60 -17.26
N PRO A 228 -12.63 -24.23 -16.10
CA PRO A 228 -13.69 -24.61 -15.18
C PRO A 228 -14.40 -23.36 -14.63
N ILE A 229 -15.68 -23.18 -14.99
CA ILE A 229 -16.53 -22.08 -14.53
C ILE A 229 -17.79 -22.67 -13.89
N PRO A 230 -18.23 -22.20 -12.72
CA PRO A 230 -19.49 -22.63 -12.12
C PRO A 230 -20.68 -22.36 -13.04
N LEU A 231 -21.55 -23.37 -13.20
CA LEU A 231 -22.76 -23.28 -13.99
C LEU A 231 -24.00 -23.23 -13.09
N ASP A 232 -25.02 -22.52 -13.54
CA ASP A 232 -26.34 -22.53 -12.94
C ASP A 232 -27.00 -23.90 -13.24
N PRO A 233 -27.36 -24.68 -12.21
CA PRO A 233 -27.91 -26.02 -12.38
C PRO A 233 -29.28 -26.03 -13.08
N ARG A 234 -29.99 -24.90 -13.14
CA ARG A 234 -31.32 -24.79 -13.79
C ARG A 234 -31.20 -24.43 -15.26
N THR A 235 -30.28 -23.54 -15.61
CA THR A 235 -30.15 -23.02 -16.99
C THR A 235 -29.01 -23.69 -17.77
N GLY A 236 -28.08 -24.34 -17.09
CA GLY A 236 -26.84 -24.88 -17.70
C GLY A 236 -25.88 -23.79 -18.18
N ASP A 237 -26.19 -22.52 -17.89
CA ASP A 237 -25.40 -21.37 -18.28
C ASP A 237 -24.42 -20.98 -17.15
N VAL A 238 -23.53 -20.04 -17.40
CA VAL A 238 -22.61 -19.51 -16.38
C VAL A 238 -23.41 -18.97 -15.19
N ALA A 239 -23.04 -19.38 -13.98
CA ALA A 239 -23.66 -18.86 -12.77
C ALA A 239 -23.13 -17.46 -12.43
N TRP A 240 -24.05 -16.51 -12.19
CA TRP A 240 -23.71 -15.21 -11.63
C TRP A 240 -23.95 -15.19 -10.12
N ASP A 241 -22.97 -14.70 -9.37
CA ASP A 241 -23.06 -14.51 -7.93
C ASP A 241 -22.72 -13.04 -7.63
N ASP A 242 -23.74 -12.24 -7.32
CA ASP A 242 -23.58 -10.81 -7.02
C ASP A 242 -22.67 -10.57 -5.81
N ALA A 243 -22.58 -11.52 -4.88
CA ALA A 243 -21.72 -11.42 -3.69
C ALA A 243 -20.26 -11.79 -3.95
N LYS A 244 -19.93 -12.35 -5.14
CA LYS A 244 -18.55 -12.69 -5.53
C LYS A 244 -18.06 -11.90 -6.74
N HIS A 245 -18.96 -11.65 -7.69
CA HIS A 245 -18.61 -11.09 -8.99
C HIS A 245 -19.08 -9.66 -9.19
N GLY A 246 -19.86 -9.10 -8.27
CA GLY A 246 -20.32 -7.71 -8.33
C GLY A 246 -19.16 -6.70 -8.30
N GLU A 247 -19.39 -5.54 -8.90
CA GLU A 247 -18.41 -4.45 -9.07
C GLU A 247 -17.85 -3.93 -7.73
N PHE A 248 -18.68 -3.88 -6.68
CA PHE A 248 -18.30 -3.37 -5.36
C PHE A 248 -18.10 -4.47 -4.32
N VAL A 249 -17.89 -5.71 -4.77
CA VAL A 249 -17.64 -6.85 -3.88
C VAL A 249 -16.25 -6.76 -3.30
N VAL A 250 -16.17 -6.76 -1.98
CA VAL A 250 -14.93 -6.68 -1.23
C VAL A 250 -14.94 -7.59 -0.01
N LEU A 251 -13.81 -8.28 0.20
CA LEU A 251 -13.49 -8.95 1.44
C LEU A 251 -12.76 -7.97 2.34
N VAL A 252 -13.20 -7.90 3.60
CA VAL A 252 -12.56 -7.06 4.62
C VAL A 252 -12.06 -7.96 5.74
N THR A 253 -10.79 -7.80 6.11
CA THR A 253 -10.13 -8.60 7.15
C THR A 253 -9.47 -7.67 8.14
N ARG A 254 -9.58 -7.94 9.45
CA ARG A 254 -8.91 -7.12 10.46
C ARG A 254 -7.42 -7.41 10.47
N VAL A 255 -6.62 -6.38 10.65
CA VAL A 255 -5.17 -6.44 10.77
C VAL A 255 -4.81 -5.84 12.11
N ASP A 256 -4.28 -6.66 13.01
CA ASP A 256 -3.79 -6.20 14.31
C ASP A 256 -2.58 -5.28 14.14
N LYS A 257 -2.63 -4.08 14.73
CA LYS A 257 -1.59 -3.06 14.59
C LYS A 257 -0.29 -3.40 15.32
N GLU A 258 -0.36 -4.18 16.39
CA GLU A 258 0.81 -4.54 17.20
C GLU A 258 1.64 -5.64 16.53
N THR A 259 0.96 -6.60 15.92
CA THR A 259 1.60 -7.75 15.26
C THR A 259 1.80 -7.55 13.76
N GLY A 260 1.11 -6.57 13.16
CA GLY A 260 1.24 -6.13 11.77
C GLY A 260 0.90 -7.20 10.71
N SER A 261 0.49 -8.40 11.12
CA SER A 261 0.51 -9.59 10.27
C SER A 261 -0.58 -10.63 10.57
N LYS A 262 -1.23 -10.58 11.75
CA LYS A 262 -2.35 -11.49 12.02
C LYS A 262 -3.62 -10.90 11.42
N GLU A 263 -3.96 -11.42 10.24
CA GLU A 263 -5.29 -11.31 9.69
C GLU A 263 -6.28 -12.04 10.60
N LEU A 264 -7.12 -11.29 11.30
CA LEU A 264 -8.15 -11.80 12.20
C LEU A 264 -9.48 -11.75 11.44
N GLU A 265 -10.13 -12.92 11.33
CA GLU A 265 -11.46 -13.20 10.76
C GLU A 265 -11.96 -12.31 9.60
N SER A 266 -12.28 -12.94 8.46
CA SER A 266 -12.93 -12.27 7.34
C SER A 266 -14.43 -12.10 7.57
N TRP A 267 -14.96 -10.91 7.27
CA TRP A 267 -16.37 -10.55 7.33
C TRP A 267 -16.88 -10.28 5.92
#